data_AF-A0A8B4S8G2-F1
#
_entry.id   AF-A0A8B4S8G2-F1
#
_cell.length_a   1.000
_cell.length_b   1.000
_cell.length_c   1.000
_cell.angle_alpha   90.00
_cell.angle_beta   90.00
_cell.angle_gamma   90.00
#
_symmetry.space_group_name_H-M   'P 1'
#
loop_
_entity.id
_entity.type
_entity.pdbx_description
1 polymer ?
#
loop_
_entity_poly.entity_id
_entity_poly.type
_entity_poly.pdbx_seq_one_letter_code
_entity_poly.pdbx_strand_id
1 'polypeptide(L)' 'MSSNYNTRPLAAEVLVDGAQSQLIRRRQTVEELLALEIGL' A
#
# COMPACT_ATOMS: atom_id res chain seq x y z
N MET A 1 10.89 -5.55 -5.40
CA MET A 1 9.52 -6.06 -5.65
C MET A 1 8.85 -6.26 -4.30
N SER A 2 7.79 -5.51 -4.00
CA SER A 2 7.00 -5.68 -2.77
C SER A 2 5.89 -6.73 -2.98
N SER A 3 5.42 -7.35 -1.89
CA SER A 3 4.41 -8.41 -1.92
C SER A 3 3.54 -8.36 -0.66
N ASN A 4 2.38 -8.98 -0.74
CA ASN A 4 1.45 -9.19 0.37
C ASN A 4 1.73 -10.46 1.19
N TYR A 5 2.90 -11.08 1.01
CA TYR A 5 3.32 -12.24 1.80
C TYR A 5 3.18 -12.00 3.31
N ASN A 6 2.73 -13.02 4.04
CA ASN A 6 2.32 -12.95 5.44
C ASN A 6 1.19 -11.94 5.72
N THR A 7 0.28 -11.75 4.76
CA THR A 7 -0.90 -10.87 4.94
C THR A 7 -0.49 -9.44 5.29
N ARG A 8 0.68 -9.01 4.79
CA ARG A 8 1.23 -7.68 5.08
C ARG A 8 0.74 -6.68 4.03
N PRO A 9 0.07 -5.58 4.42
CA PRO A 9 -0.28 -4.54 3.47
C PRO A 9 0.95 -3.86 2.90
N LEU A 10 0.86 -3.46 1.63
CA LEU A 10 1.88 -2.66 1.00
C LEU A 10 2.08 -1.33 1.76
N ALA A 11 3.35 -0.94 1.92
CA ALA A 11 3.72 0.29 2.62
C ALA A 11 3.29 1.54 1.83
N ALA A 12 3.11 2.64 2.57
CA ALA A 12 3.06 3.97 1.98
C ALA A 12 4.44 4.35 1.42
N GLU A 13 4.44 5.14 0.35
CA GLU A 13 5.64 5.66 -0.30
C GLU A 13 5.52 7.18 -0.40
N VAL A 14 6.60 7.88 -0.05
CA VAL A 14 6.66 9.35 -0.01
C VAL A 14 7.77 9.80 -0.94
N LEU A 15 7.46 10.77 -1.79
CA LEU A 15 8.43 11.53 -2.56
C LEU A 15 8.91 12.71 -1.72
N VAL A 16 10.22 12.88 -1.63
CA VAL A 16 10.84 14.06 -1.04
C VAL A 16 11.39 14.91 -2.19
N ASP A 17 10.96 16.16 -2.26
CA ASP A 17 11.42 17.14 -3.24
C ASP A 17 11.86 18.42 -2.52
N GLY A 18 13.18 18.57 -2.36
CA GLY A 18 13.77 19.62 -1.54
C GLY A 18 13.23 19.59 -0.10
N ALA A 19 12.51 20.64 0.28
CA ALA A 19 11.89 20.77 1.60
C ALA A 19 10.44 20.26 1.66
N GLN A 20 9.88 19.80 0.53
CA GLN A 20 8.52 19.29 0.45
C GLN A 20 8.52 17.75 0.50
N SER A 21 7.44 17.20 1.06
CA SER A 21 7.20 15.76 1.03
C SER A 21 5.76 15.49 0.60
N GLN A 22 5.59 14.53 -0.30
CA GLN A 22 4.30 14.16 -0.87
C GLN A 22 4.09 12.66 -0.79
N LEU A 23 2.94 12.24 -0.28
CA LEU A 23 2.51 10.84 -0.37
C LEU A 23 2.22 10.49 -1.83
N ILE A 24 3.06 9.66 -2.44
CA ILE A 24 2.91 9.21 -3.83
C ILE A 24 2.24 7.84 -3.93
N ARG A 25 2.30 7.04 -2.86
CA ARG A 25 1.52 5.81 -2.73
C ARG A 25 0.99 5.71 -1.32
N ARG A 26 -0.33 5.61 -1.16
CA ARG A 26 -0.92 5.36 0.16
C ARG A 26 -0.64 3.94 0.62
N ARG A 27 -0.67 3.73 1.94
CA ARG A 27 -0.68 2.40 2.53
C ARG A 27 -1.92 1.65 2.04
N GLN A 28 -1.73 0.38 1.67
CA GLN A 28 -2.85 -0.51 1.34
C GLN A 28 -3.67 -0.81 2.60
N THR A 29 -4.97 -0.90 2.44
CA THR A 29 -5.94 -1.25 3.49
C THR A 29 -6.12 -2.77 3.61
N VAL A 30 -6.81 -3.23 4.65
CA VAL A 30 -7.12 -4.66 4.81
C VAL A 30 -8.19 -5.08 3.80
N GLU A 31 -9.15 -4.21 3.51
CA GLU A 31 -10.20 -4.43 2.53
C GLU A 31 -9.61 -4.70 1.14
N GLU A 32 -8.61 -3.93 0.75
CA GLU A 32 -7.89 -4.14 -0.52
C GLU A 32 -7.05 -5.41 -0.55
N LEU A 33 -6.60 -5.88 0.62
CA LEU A 33 -5.89 -7.15 0.74
C LEU A 33 -6.82 -8.33 0.45
N LEU A 34 -8.10 -8.19 0.80
CA LEU A 34 -9.14 -9.22 0.66
C LEU A 34 -10.03 -9.02 -0.57
N ALA A 35 -9.85 -7.94 -1.33
CA ALA A 35 -10.76 -7.55 -2.41
C ALA A 35 -10.94 -8.62 -3.50
N LEU A 36 -9.95 -9.50 -3.68
CA LEU A 36 -10.00 -10.58 -4.67
C LEU A 36 -10.68 -11.86 -4.16
N GLU A 37 -11.01 -11.93 -2.88
CA GLU A 37 -11.67 -13.08 -2.24
C GLU A 37 -13.18 -12.88 -2.09
N ILE A 38 -13.71 -11.73 -2.49
CA ILE A 38 -15.13 -11.41 -2.36
C ILE A 38 -15.94 -12.21 -3.39
N GLY A 39 -16.89 -13.03 -2.93
CA GLY A 39 -17.85 -13.75 -3.78
C GLY A 39 -17.50 -15.20 -4.09
N LEU A 40 -16.48 -15.77 -3.43
CA LEU A 40 -16.31 -17.21 -3.24
C LEU A 40 -17.36 -17.74 -2.25
#